data_AF-A0A7I4EWB0-F1
#
_entry.id   AF-A0A7I4EWB0-F1
#
_cell.length_a   1.000
_cell.length_b   1.000
_cell.length_c   1.000
_cell.angle_alpha   90.00
_cell.angle_beta   90.00
_cell.angle_gamma   90.00
#
_symmetry.space_group_name_H-M   'P 1'
#
loop_
_entity.id
_entity.type
_entity.pdbx_description
1 polymer ?
#
loop_
_entity_poly.entity_id
_entity_poly.type
_entity_poly.pdbx_seq_one_letter_code
_entity_poly.pdbx_strand_id
1 'polypeptide(L)' 'MRNCKKIENLPTYICNLVRLKELDLSGCRRLKILSNTISNLKSLQVLDLEGYYSLQTLLPSI' A
#
# COMPACT_ATOMS: atom_id res chain seq x y z
N MET A 1 -4.28 -7.50 -2.07
CA MET A 1 -3.79 -7.82 -3.42
C MET A 1 -2.37 -8.37 -3.31
N ARG A 2 -2.14 -9.65 -3.56
CA ARG A 2 -0.81 -10.27 -3.40
C ARG A 2 -0.11 -10.46 -4.74
N ASN A 3 1.23 -10.50 -4.73
CA ASN A 3 2.08 -10.91 -5.85
C ASN A 3 1.90 -10.11 -7.15
N CYS A 4 1.71 -8.79 -7.04
CA CYS A 4 1.54 -7.93 -8.22
C CYS A 4 2.89 -7.63 -8.90
N LYS A 5 3.23 -8.40 -9.94
CA LYS A 5 4.51 -8.28 -10.67
C LYS A 5 4.55 -7.19 -11.74
N LYS A 6 3.44 -6.53 -12.03
CA LYS A 6 3.32 -5.52 -13.10
C LYS A 6 2.70 -4.19 -12.64
N ILE A 7 2.13 -4.16 -11.44
CA ILE A 7 1.45 -2.96 -10.94
C ILE A 7 2.49 -2.03 -10.34
N GLU A 8 2.59 -0.83 -10.90
CA GLU A 8 3.50 0.21 -10.40
C GLU A 8 2.80 1.23 -9.50
N ASN A 9 1.48 1.40 -9.59
CA ASN A 9 0.75 2.34 -8.74
C ASN A 9 -0.54 1.70 -8.25
N LEU A 10 -0.94 2.04 -7.02
CA LEU A 10 -2.27 1.69 -6.54
C LEU A 10 -3.30 2.55 -7.29
N PRO A 11 -4.45 1.98 -7.67
CA PRO A 11 -5.49 2.74 -8.31
C PRO A 11 -6.12 3.73 -7.32
N THR A 12 -6.47 4.92 -7.80
CA THR A 12 -6.96 6.02 -6.96
C THR A 12 -8.26 5.71 -6.23
N TYR A 13 -9.09 4.81 -6.74
CA TYR A 13 -10.32 4.39 -6.05
C TYR A 13 -10.06 3.72 -4.71
N ILE A 14 -8.86 3.16 -4.48
CA ILE A 14 -8.51 2.55 -3.19
C ILE A 14 -8.57 3.60 -2.08
N CYS A 15 -8.24 4.86 -2.38
CA CYS A 15 -8.34 5.99 -1.43
C CYS A 15 -9.77 6.20 -0.89
N ASN A 16 -10.79 5.76 -1.63
CA ASN A 16 -12.19 5.91 -1.22
C ASN A 16 -12.65 4.81 -0.26
N LEU A 17 -11.82 3.79 -0.04
CA LEU A 17 -12.10 2.70 0.90
C LEU A 17 -11.79 3.13 2.34
N VAL A 18 -12.45 4.20 2.80
CA VAL A 18 -12.18 4.82 4.11
C VAL A 18 -12.44 3.90 5.31
N ARG A 19 -13.20 2.81 5.11
CA ARG A 19 -13.49 1.77 6.11
C ARG A 19 -12.60 0.53 5.99
N LEU A 20 -11.66 0.51 5.04
CA LEU A 20 -10.73 -0.60 4.86
C LEU A 20 -9.83 -0.70 6.08
N LYS A 21 -9.77 -1.89 6.69
CA LYS A 21 -8.94 -2.16 7.87
C LYS A 21 -7.63 -2.84 7.55
N GLU A 22 -7.61 -3.64 6.49
CA GLU A 22 -6.44 -4.44 6.13
C GLU A 22 -6.17 -4.27 4.64
N LEU A 23 -4.93 -3.95 4.31
CA LEU A 23 -4.45 -3.84 2.94
C LEU A 23 -3.20 -4.68 2.80
N ASP A 24 -3.34 -5.80 2.10
CA ASP A 24 -2.23 -6.69 1.82
C ASP A 24 -1.64 -6.40 0.44
N LEU A 25 -0.35 -6.08 0.39
CA LEU A 25 0.43 -5.81 -0.82
C LEU A 25 1.68 -6.70 -0.88
N SER A 26 1.68 -7.81 -0.12
CA SER A 26 2.78 -8.77 -0.10
C SER A 26 3.13 -9.23 -1.52
N GLY A 27 4.43 -9.29 -1.83
CA GLY A 27 4.95 -9.70 -3.13
C GLY A 27 4.77 -8.70 -4.28
N CYS A 28 4.25 -7.49 -4.03
CA CYS A 28 4.06 -6.45 -5.05
C CYS A 28 5.34 -5.63 -5.31
N ARG A 29 6.41 -6.29 -5.78
CA ARG A 29 7.78 -5.74 -5.83
C ARG A 29 7.99 -4.48 -6.68
N ARG A 30 7.11 -4.22 -7.65
CA ARG A 30 7.20 -3.05 -8.55
C ARG A 30 6.32 -1.88 -8.13
N LEU A 31 5.47 -2.09 -7.13
CA LEU A 31 4.49 -1.11 -6.73
C LEU A 31 5.20 0.05 -6.03
N LYS A 32 4.95 1.28 -6.48
CA LYS A 32 5.41 2.52 -5.87
C LYS A 32 4.24 3.02 -5.05
N ILE A 33 4.27 2.72 -3.76
CA ILE A 33 3.24 3.20 -2.85
C ILE A 33 3.50 4.66 -2.58
N LEU A 34 2.53 5.51 -2.89
CA LEU A 34 2.53 6.90 -2.49
C LEU A 34 1.92 7.00 -1.10
N SER A 35 2.59 7.70 -0.20
CA SER A 35 2.09 8.09 1.13
C SER A 35 0.67 8.70 1.05
N ASN A 36 0.39 9.48 0.00
CA ASN A 36 -0.92 10.11 -0.24
C ASN A 36 -2.06 9.11 -0.52
N THR A 37 -1.77 7.92 -1.05
CA THR A 37 -2.79 6.90 -1.30
C THR A 37 -3.21 6.23 -0.01
N ILE A 38 -2.24 5.93 0.85
CA ILE A 38 -2.48 5.26 2.13
C ILE A 38 -3.03 6.25 3.17
N SER A 39 -2.66 7.52 3.11
CA SER A 39 -3.16 8.55 4.05
C SER A 39 -4.68 8.74 4.04
N ASN A 40 -5.36 8.37 2.94
CA ASN A 40 -6.82 8.43 2.85
C ASN A 40 -7.52 7.22 3.48
N LEU A 41 -6.80 6.13 3.74
CA LEU A 41 -7.32 4.91 4.35
C LEU A 41 -7.40 5.06 5.88
N LYS A 42 -8.29 5.95 6.35
CA LYS A 42 -8.37 6.35 7.77
C LYS A 42 -8.63 5.21 8.76
N SER A 43 -9.27 4.13 8.32
CA SER A 43 -9.56 2.96 9.17
C SER A 43 -8.52 1.86 9.06
N LEU A 44 -7.43 2.08 8.31
CA LEU A 44 -6.42 1.05 8.07
C LEU A 44 -5.66 0.75 9.35
N GLN A 45 -5.63 -0.53 9.71
CA GLN A 45 -4.97 -1.08 10.90
C GLN A 45 -3.79 -1.96 10.50
N VAL A 46 -3.90 -2.65 9.36
CA VAL A 46 -2.86 -3.57 8.87
C VAL A 46 -2.50 -3.20 7.44
N LEU A 47 -1.20 -3.03 7.20
CA LEU A 47 -0.61 -2.88 5.88
C LEU A 47 0.51 -3.90 5.73
N ASP A 48 0.30 -4.90 4.89
CA ASP A 48 1.32 -5.92 4.62
C ASP A 48 2.11 -5.53 3.36
N LEU A 49 3.42 -5.33 3.52
CA LEU A 49 4.36 -5.00 2.44
C LEU A 49 5.43 -6.09 2.29
N GLU A 50 5.19 -7.31 2.77
CA GLU A 50 6.17 -8.39 2.75
C GLU A 50 6.73 -8.59 1.33
N GLY A 51 8.05 -8.63 1.22
CA GLY A 51 8.72 -8.74 -0.08
C GLY A 51 8.86 -7.43 -0.86
N TYR A 52 8.64 -6.28 -0.23
CA TYR A 52 9.25 -5.02 -0.66
C TYR A 52 10.74 -5.00 -0.28
N TYR A 53 11.58 -5.49 -1.20
CA TYR A 53 13.02 -5.60 -0.95
C TYR A 53 13.82 -4.30 -1.22
N SER A 54 13.16 -3.24 -1.70
CA SER A 54 13.77 -1.93 -1.96
C SER A 54 13.22 -0.89 -0.97
N LEU A 55 13.70 -0.97 0.27
CA LEU A 55 13.47 0.01 1.33
C LEU A 55 14.21 1.32 1.01
N GLN A 56 13.52 2.26 0.38
CA GLN A 56 13.71 3.69 0.63
C GLN A 56 12.35 4.30 0.95
N THR A 57 12.04 4.32 2.25
CA THR A 57 11.39 5.42 2.97
C THR A 57 10.15 6.05 2.32
N LEU A 58 8.95 5.71 2.82
CA LEU A 58 7.82 6.66 2.99
C LEU A 58 6.60 6.04 3.69
N LEU A 59 6.82 5.21 4.72
CA LEU A 59 5.82 5.18 5.79
C LEU A 59 6.02 6.49 6.56
N PRO A 60 5.03 7.41 6.62
CA PRO A 60 5.10 8.46 7.62
C PRO A 60 5.25 7.75 8.96
N SER A 61 6.23 8.16 9.76
CA SER A 61 6.37 7.70 11.13
C SER A 61 5.02 7.86 11.82
N ILE A 62 4.32 6.75 12.04
CA ILE A 62 3.13 6.69 12.90
C ILE A 62 3.65 6.66 14.34
#